data_AF-A0A2E2YUN3-F1
#
_entry.id   AF-A0A2E2YUN3-F1
#
_cell.length_a   1.000
_cell.length_b   1.000
_cell.length_c   1.000
_cell.angle_alpha   90.00
_cell.angle_beta   90.00
_cell.angle_gamma   90.00
#
_symmetry.space_group_name_H-M   'P 1'
#
loop_
_entity.id
_entity.type
_entity.pdbx_description
1 polymer ?
#
loop_
_entity_poly.entity_id
_entity_poly.type
_entity_poly.pdbx_seq_one_letter_code
_entity_poly.pdbx_strand_id
1 'polypeptide(L)'
;QAEARVLMLSANNILSPQSGRPIVTPTQDMVIGGFYLTEFVEGSKGEGRVFRHNWEAIKAYDAGELDLHAEIEMRPAGAEKYRSTLGRVLFEEALPADFTERFGHIDTVLRKRELGIIVEQLSDNYSNAEVAASLDGIKNISYRRT
;
A
#
# COMPACT_ATOMS: atom_id res chain seq x y z
N GLN A 1 34.76 2.77 -1.82
CA GLN A 1 34.42 1.80 -2.88
C GLN A 1 32.90 1.85 -3.09
N ALA A 2 32.46 2.70 -4.02
CA ALA A 2 31.06 3.10 -4.20
C ALA A 2 30.35 2.27 -5.28
N GLU A 3 30.54 0.95 -5.28
CA GLU A 3 30.04 0.05 -6.33
C GLU A 3 28.96 -0.93 -5.84
N ALA A 4 28.67 -0.98 -4.53
CA ALA A 4 27.61 -1.84 -3.99
C ALA A 4 26.22 -1.18 -3.91
N ARG A 5 26.11 0.14 -4.14
CA ARG A 5 24.84 0.89 -3.99
C ARG A 5 23.99 0.95 -5.27
N VAL A 6 24.57 0.58 -6.41
CA VAL A 6 23.90 0.57 -7.72
C VAL A 6 23.27 -0.80 -8.03
N LEU A 7 23.60 -1.84 -7.25
CA LEU A 7 23.09 -3.21 -7.43
C LEU A 7 21.94 -3.61 -6.49
N MET A 8 21.50 -2.73 -5.57
CA MET A 8 20.22 -2.87 -4.86
C MET A 8 19.05 -2.22 -5.61
N LEU A 9 19.25 -1.83 -6.87
CA LEU A 9 18.20 -1.25 -7.69
C LEU A 9 17.35 -2.38 -8.29
N SER A 10 16.33 -2.77 -7.52
CA SER A 10 15.07 -3.33 -8.03
C SER A 10 14.41 -2.41 -9.08
N ALA A 11 14.96 -1.21 -9.33
CA ALA A 11 14.58 -0.33 -10.44
C ALA A 11 15.02 -0.86 -11.82
N ASN A 12 16.09 -1.65 -11.91
CA ASN A 12 16.56 -2.18 -13.21
C ASN A 12 15.71 -3.33 -13.77
N ASN A 13 14.79 -3.88 -12.97
CA ASN A 13 13.81 -4.88 -13.43
C ASN A 13 12.47 -4.26 -13.83
N ILE A 14 12.34 -2.93 -13.79
CA ILE A 14 11.04 -2.29 -13.98
C ILE A 14 10.57 -2.35 -15.42
N LEU A 15 11.45 -2.31 -16.43
CA LEU A 15 11.03 -2.10 -17.82
C LEU A 15 11.44 -3.26 -18.75
N SER A 16 10.51 -3.74 -19.57
CA SER A 16 10.85 -4.59 -20.71
C SER A 16 11.59 -3.77 -21.77
N PRO A 17 12.76 -4.23 -22.26
CA PRO A 17 13.48 -3.55 -23.34
C PRO A 17 12.75 -3.61 -24.70
N GLN A 18 11.73 -4.46 -24.84
CA GLN A 18 11.04 -4.71 -26.12
C GLN A 18 9.64 -4.07 -26.22
N SER A 19 9.05 -3.60 -25.13
CA SER A 19 7.65 -3.14 -25.13
C SER A 19 7.39 -1.87 -24.33
N GLY A 20 8.34 -1.35 -23.55
CA GLY A 20 8.15 -0.15 -22.71
C GLY A 20 7.15 -0.33 -21.56
N ARG A 21 6.42 -1.45 -21.54
CA ARG A 21 5.58 -1.88 -20.42
C ARG A 21 6.43 -2.45 -19.30
N PRO A 22 6.04 -2.23 -18.05
CA PRO A 22 6.77 -2.79 -16.94
C PRO A 22 6.65 -4.30 -16.90
N ILE A 23 7.77 -4.98 -16.63
CA ILE A 23 7.76 -6.39 -16.22
C ILE A 23 7.94 -6.46 -14.70
N VAL A 24 7.27 -5.59 -13.94
CA VAL A 24 7.22 -5.77 -12.49
C VAL A 24 6.02 -6.66 -12.19
N THR A 25 6.25 -7.97 -12.25
CA THR A 25 5.31 -8.88 -11.58
C THR A 25 5.49 -8.67 -10.07
N PRO A 26 4.41 -8.43 -9.28
CA PRO A 26 4.50 -8.39 -7.84
C PRO A 26 5.20 -9.65 -7.30
N THR A 27 6.19 -9.46 -6.42
CA THR A 27 6.91 -10.57 -5.80
C THR A 27 6.01 -11.31 -4.81
N GLN A 28 6.36 -12.55 -4.46
CA GLN A 28 5.58 -13.35 -3.52
C GLN A 28 5.39 -12.64 -2.16
N ASP A 29 6.43 -11.98 -1.64
CA ASP A 29 6.37 -11.26 -0.38
C ASP A 29 5.40 -10.07 -0.44
N MET A 30 5.36 -9.35 -1.57
CA MET A 30 4.39 -8.28 -1.78
C MET A 30 2.96 -8.82 -1.83
N VAL A 31 2.75 -10.00 -2.42
CA VAL A 31 1.44 -10.63 -2.46
C VAL A 31 0.97 -11.05 -1.07
N ILE A 32 1.85 -11.65 -0.29
CA ILE A 32 1.53 -12.08 1.09
C ILE A 32 1.27 -10.86 1.98
N GLY A 33 2.15 -9.84 1.92
CA GLY A 33 2.00 -8.64 2.72
C GLY A 33 0.81 -7.78 2.31
N GLY A 34 0.56 -7.62 1.01
CA GLY A 34 -0.62 -6.95 0.49
C GLY A 34 -1.91 -7.65 0.95
N PHE A 35 -1.96 -8.97 0.87
CA PHE A 35 -3.10 -9.75 1.38
C PHE A 35 -3.31 -9.52 2.87
N TYR A 36 -2.27 -9.69 3.69
CA TYR A 36 -2.35 -9.55 5.14
C TYR A 36 -2.80 -8.15 5.55
N LEU A 37 -2.15 -7.10 5.03
CA LEU A 37 -2.47 -5.72 5.38
C LEU A 37 -3.88 -5.31 4.96
N THR A 38 -4.41 -5.86 3.87
CA THR A 38 -5.72 -5.44 3.35
C THR A 38 -6.87 -6.35 3.75
N GLU A 39 -6.57 -7.38 4.54
CA GLU A 39 -7.55 -8.24 5.15
C GLU A 39 -8.45 -7.45 6.12
N PHE A 40 -9.71 -7.83 6.15
CA PHE A 40 -10.69 -7.37 7.12
C PHE A 40 -11.13 -8.56 7.96
N VAL A 41 -11.20 -8.35 9.27
CA VAL A 41 -11.66 -9.36 10.23
C VAL A 41 -12.76 -8.73 11.09
N GLU A 42 -13.97 -9.25 10.93
CA GLU A 42 -15.14 -8.82 11.71
C GLU A 42 -14.93 -9.10 13.21
N GLY A 43 -15.32 -8.15 14.05
CA GLY A 43 -15.15 -8.20 15.50
C GLY A 43 -13.73 -7.90 15.98
N SER A 44 -12.86 -7.39 15.12
CA SER A 44 -11.49 -7.02 15.50
C SER A 44 -11.46 -5.88 16.52
N LYS A 45 -10.39 -5.80 17.31
CA LYS A 45 -10.27 -4.78 18.34
C LYS A 45 -10.25 -3.39 17.71
N GLY A 46 -11.10 -2.49 18.22
CA GLY A 46 -11.19 -1.11 17.74
C GLY A 46 -12.03 -0.93 16.49
N GLU A 47 -12.84 -1.92 16.10
CA GLU A 47 -13.82 -1.79 15.02
C GLU A 47 -14.81 -0.63 15.26
N GLY A 48 -15.16 0.07 14.18
CA GLY A 48 -16.10 1.20 14.18
C GLY A 48 -15.51 2.49 14.72
N ARG A 49 -14.22 2.52 15.06
CA ARG A 49 -13.53 3.75 15.45
C ARG A 49 -13.46 4.72 14.28
N VAL A 50 -13.54 6.00 14.61
CA VAL A 50 -13.50 7.10 13.64
C VAL A 50 -12.22 7.88 13.84
N PHE A 51 -11.48 8.12 12.76
CA PHE A 51 -10.23 8.88 12.79
C PHE A 51 -10.27 10.03 11.79
N ARG A 52 -9.70 11.18 12.16
CA ARG A 52 -9.56 12.34 11.27
C ARG A 52 -8.27 12.28 10.48
N HIS A 53 -7.24 11.70 11.08
CA HIS A 53 -5.91 11.59 10.48
C HIS A 53 -5.34 10.18 10.63
N ASN A 54 -4.55 9.73 9.64
CA ASN A 54 -3.91 8.42 9.67
C ASN A 54 -3.06 8.20 10.93
N TRP A 55 -2.34 9.24 11.38
CA TRP A 55 -1.50 9.16 12.58
C TRP A 55 -2.28 8.85 13.86
N GLU A 56 -3.56 9.20 13.94
CA GLU A 56 -4.41 8.87 15.09
C GLU A 56 -4.71 7.36 15.12
N ALA A 57 -4.99 6.78 13.96
CA ALA A 57 -5.20 5.35 13.82
C ALA A 57 -3.91 4.57 14.12
N ILE A 58 -2.75 5.06 13.67
CA ILE A 58 -1.44 4.48 13.99
C ILE A 58 -1.17 4.53 15.50
N LYS A 59 -1.44 5.66 16.16
CA LYS A 59 -1.29 5.76 17.63
C LYS A 59 -2.20 4.79 18.39
N ALA A 60 -3.45 4.63 17.92
CA ALA A 60 -4.38 3.67 18.53
C ALA A 60 -3.87 2.22 18.38
N TYR A 61 -3.27 1.89 17.24
CA TYR A 61 -2.61 0.61 17.02
C TYR A 61 -1.39 0.42 17.91
N ASP A 62 -0.52 1.43 18.02
CA ASP A 62 0.68 1.37 18.87
C ASP A 62 0.31 1.26 20.37
N ALA A 63 -0.83 1.83 20.77
CA ALA A 63 -1.41 1.66 22.11
C ALA A 63 -2.08 0.29 22.32
N GLY A 64 -2.15 -0.55 21.28
CA GLY A 64 -2.82 -1.84 21.29
C GLY A 64 -4.35 -1.74 21.40
N GLU A 65 -4.96 -0.61 21.05
CA GLU A 65 -6.40 -0.37 21.13
C GLU A 65 -7.13 -0.56 19.79
N LEU A 66 -6.38 -0.80 18.72
CA LEU A 66 -6.87 -0.99 17.36
C LEU A 66 -6.05 -2.10 16.69
N ASP A 67 -6.71 -3.04 16.02
CA ASP A 67 -6.04 -4.05 15.20
C ASP A 67 -5.91 -3.58 13.74
N LEU A 68 -4.92 -4.12 13.02
CA LEU A 68 -4.68 -3.78 11.60
C LEU A 68 -5.91 -4.06 10.72
N HIS A 69 -6.65 -5.12 11.03
CA HIS A 69 -7.76 -5.64 10.23
C HIS A 69 -9.13 -5.13 10.69
N ALA A 70 -9.16 -4.23 11.68
CA ALA A 70 -10.40 -3.64 12.17
C ALA A 70 -10.97 -2.64 11.17
N GLU A 71 -12.29 -2.68 10.93
CA GLU A 71 -12.97 -1.66 10.12
C GLU A 71 -12.98 -0.34 10.89
N ILE A 72 -12.53 0.72 10.21
CA ILE A 72 -12.47 2.09 10.72
C ILE A 72 -13.15 3.04 9.73
N GLU A 73 -13.65 4.17 10.23
CA GLU A 73 -14.14 5.26 9.39
C GLU A 73 -13.14 6.41 9.39
N MET A 74 -12.61 6.74 8.22
CA MET A 74 -11.73 7.88 8.02
C MET A 74 -12.55 9.11 7.65
N ARG A 75 -12.31 10.23 8.35
CA ARG A 75 -12.95 11.54 8.13
C ARG A 75 -11.90 12.64 7.93
N PRO A 76 -11.09 12.57 6.86
CA PRO A 76 -10.09 13.59 6.56
C PRO A 76 -10.73 14.98 6.41
N ALA A 77 -9.97 16.02 6.76
CA ALA A 77 -10.44 17.39 6.61
C ALA A 77 -10.44 17.79 5.12
N GLY A 78 -11.61 18.07 4.56
CA GLY A 78 -11.75 18.54 3.17
C GLY A 78 -11.86 17.43 2.12
N ALA A 79 -11.97 16.16 2.54
CA ALA A 79 -12.27 15.03 1.66
C ALA A 79 -13.49 14.26 2.18
N GLU A 80 -14.07 13.41 1.32
CA GLU A 80 -15.21 12.58 1.72
C GLU A 80 -14.81 11.57 2.79
N LYS A 81 -15.77 11.25 3.67
CA LYS A 81 -15.58 10.18 4.64
C LYS A 81 -15.61 8.83 3.91
N TYR A 82 -14.76 7.90 4.32
CA TYR A 82 -14.70 6.56 3.74
C TYR A 82 -14.45 5.51 4.82
N ARG A 83 -14.89 4.28 4.54
CA ARG A 83 -14.61 3.13 5.40
C ARG A 83 -13.39 2.38 4.87
N SER A 84 -12.54 1.93 5.78
CA SER A 84 -11.33 1.18 5.43
C SER A 84 -10.87 0.34 6.63
N THR A 85 -9.70 -0.27 6.53
CA THR A 85 -8.98 -0.84 7.68
C THR A 85 -7.68 -0.08 7.88
N LEU A 86 -7.08 -0.17 9.08
CA LEU A 86 -5.79 0.47 9.30
C LEU A 86 -4.72 -0.07 8.33
N GLY A 87 -4.71 -1.37 8.08
CA GLY A 87 -3.74 -1.97 7.17
C GLY A 87 -3.91 -1.50 5.72
N ARG A 88 -5.13 -1.24 5.24
CA ARG A 88 -5.39 -0.61 3.93
C ARG A 88 -4.90 0.84 3.89
N VAL A 89 -5.19 1.62 4.92
CA VAL A 89 -4.71 3.02 5.02
C VAL A 89 -3.17 3.06 5.00
N LEU A 90 -2.50 2.15 5.72
CA LEU A 90 -1.05 2.03 5.70
C LEU A 90 -0.52 1.59 4.33
N PHE A 91 -1.21 0.70 3.64
CA PHE A 91 -0.84 0.32 2.28
C PHE A 91 -0.92 1.52 1.33
N GLU A 92 -1.97 2.32 1.43
CA GLU A 92 -2.15 3.55 0.62
C GLU A 92 -1.03 4.57 0.87
N GLU A 93 -0.46 4.64 2.07
CA GLU A 93 0.70 5.50 2.37
C GLU A 93 1.97 5.11 1.59
N ALA A 94 2.07 3.88 1.08
CA ALA A 94 3.17 3.48 0.19
C ALA A 94 2.95 3.92 -1.26
N LEU A 95 1.75 4.36 -1.63
CA LEU A 95 1.41 4.79 -3.00
C LEU A 95 1.66 6.30 -3.18
N PRO A 96 1.70 6.81 -4.43
CA PRO A 96 1.75 8.24 -4.68
C PRO A 96 0.56 8.96 -4.04
N ALA A 97 0.77 10.20 -3.59
CA ALA A 97 -0.21 10.95 -2.79
C ALA A 97 -1.56 11.15 -3.51
N ASP A 98 -1.55 11.26 -4.84
CA ASP A 98 -2.72 11.42 -5.69
C ASP A 98 -3.27 10.09 -6.24
N PHE A 99 -2.71 8.94 -5.83
CA PHE A 99 -3.15 7.64 -6.31
C PHE A 99 -4.61 7.35 -5.96
N THR A 100 -4.99 7.56 -4.71
CA THR A 100 -6.37 7.30 -4.25
C THR A 100 -7.37 8.28 -4.86
N GLU A 101 -6.95 9.50 -5.18
CA GLU A 101 -7.78 10.48 -5.89
C GLU A 101 -8.04 10.07 -7.34
N ARG A 102 -7.06 9.42 -7.99
CA ARG A 102 -7.17 8.98 -9.39
C ARG A 102 -7.86 7.62 -9.55
N PHE A 103 -7.57 6.67 -8.66
CA PHE A 103 -7.97 5.26 -8.81
C PHE A 103 -8.93 4.78 -7.72
N GLY A 104 -9.23 5.62 -6.74
CA GLY A 104 -10.05 5.27 -5.58
C GLY A 104 -9.24 4.66 -4.44
N HIS A 105 -9.88 4.59 -3.28
CA HIS A 105 -9.34 3.89 -2.11
C HIS A 105 -9.37 2.38 -2.31
N ILE A 106 -8.48 1.69 -1.61
CA ILE A 106 -8.41 0.24 -1.59
C ILE A 106 -9.50 -0.28 -0.66
N ASP A 107 -10.55 -0.85 -1.25
CA ASP A 107 -11.74 -1.35 -0.56
C ASP A 107 -11.82 -2.90 -0.54
N THR A 108 -10.90 -3.56 -1.23
CA THR A 108 -10.86 -5.02 -1.39
C THR A 108 -9.54 -5.61 -0.88
N VAL A 109 -9.56 -6.93 -0.67
CA VAL A 109 -8.34 -7.67 -0.29
C VAL A 109 -7.43 -7.82 -1.50
N LEU A 110 -6.19 -7.40 -1.35
CA LEU A 110 -5.19 -7.42 -2.41
C LEU A 110 -4.57 -8.80 -2.57
N ARG A 111 -4.99 -9.53 -3.61
CA ARG A 111 -4.32 -10.75 -4.05
C ARG A 111 -3.40 -10.43 -5.22
N LYS A 112 -2.79 -11.48 -5.80
CA LYS A 112 -1.85 -11.35 -6.92
C LYS A 112 -2.42 -10.56 -8.10
N ARG A 113 -3.72 -10.74 -8.40
CA ARG A 113 -4.37 -10.06 -9.54
C ARG A 113 -4.53 -8.58 -9.28
N GLU A 114 -5.04 -8.22 -8.11
CA GLU A 114 -5.34 -6.86 -7.67
C GLU A 114 -4.05 -6.06 -7.53
N LEU A 115 -3.00 -6.65 -6.95
CA LEU A 115 -1.66 -6.04 -6.95
C LEU A 115 -1.10 -5.86 -8.35
N GLY A 116 -1.35 -6.79 -9.28
CA GLY A 116 -0.97 -6.63 -10.67
C GLY A 116 -1.60 -5.39 -11.31
N ILE A 117 -2.88 -5.15 -11.03
CA ILE A 117 -3.61 -3.97 -11.51
C ILE A 117 -3.02 -2.68 -10.92
N ILE A 118 -2.72 -2.65 -9.61
CA ILE A 118 -2.10 -1.48 -8.96
C ILE A 118 -0.73 -1.19 -9.59
N VAL A 119 0.10 -2.21 -9.83
CA VAL A 119 1.42 -2.03 -10.44
C VAL A 119 1.32 -1.54 -11.89
N GLU A 120 0.32 -2.02 -12.65
CA GLU A 120 0.02 -1.52 -14.01
C GLU A 120 -0.41 -0.04 -13.96
N GLN A 121 -1.32 0.32 -13.06
CA GLN A 121 -1.75 1.71 -12.85
C GLN A 121 -0.59 2.63 -12.46
N LEU A 122 0.27 2.20 -11.53
CA LEU A 122 1.46 2.96 -11.15
C LEU A 122 2.35 3.22 -12.37
N SER A 123 2.53 2.21 -13.17
CA SER A 123 3.45 2.26 -14.28
C SER A 123 3.00 3.05 -15.48
N ASP A 124 1.71 3.02 -15.77
CA ASP A 124 1.13 3.75 -16.90
C ASP A 124 0.96 5.25 -16.60
N ASN A 125 0.98 5.65 -15.33
CA ASN A 125 0.57 6.99 -14.90
C ASN A 125 1.62 7.78 -14.11
N TYR A 126 2.69 7.14 -13.63
CA TYR A 126 3.71 7.78 -12.81
C TYR A 126 5.12 7.56 -13.38
N SER A 127 6.07 8.38 -12.93
CA SER A 127 7.46 8.24 -13.34
C SER A 127 8.08 6.95 -12.78
N ASN A 128 9.10 6.43 -13.46
CA ASN A 128 9.85 5.25 -12.99
C ASN A 128 10.37 5.41 -11.55
N ALA A 129 10.68 6.63 -11.13
CA ALA A 129 11.15 6.93 -9.78
C ALA A 129 10.03 6.75 -8.74
N GLU A 130 8.82 7.24 -9.04
CA GLU A 130 7.65 7.08 -8.18
C GLU A 130 7.20 5.62 -8.10
N VAL A 131 7.18 4.93 -9.24
CA VAL A 131 6.87 3.49 -9.30
C VAL A 131 7.86 2.70 -8.42
N ALA A 132 9.17 2.95 -8.58
CA ALA A 132 10.18 2.28 -7.76
C ALA A 132 9.98 2.57 -6.27
N ALA A 133 9.74 3.83 -5.90
CA ALA A 133 9.51 4.23 -4.52
C ALA A 133 8.28 3.52 -3.92
N SER A 134 7.19 3.39 -4.67
CA SER A 134 5.98 2.72 -4.19
C SER A 134 6.15 1.22 -4.04
N LEU A 135 6.84 0.57 -4.98
CA LEU A 135 7.14 -0.86 -4.89
C LEU A 135 8.01 -1.17 -3.66
N ASP A 136 9.03 -0.34 -3.41
CA ASP A 136 9.87 -0.45 -2.23
C ASP A 136 9.07 -0.16 -0.94
N GLY A 137 8.17 0.83 -0.97
CA GLY A 137 7.24 1.14 0.13
C GLY A 137 6.36 -0.05 0.50
N ILE A 138 5.69 -0.65 -0.49
CA ILE A 138 4.82 -1.83 -0.31
C ILE A 138 5.61 -2.98 0.32
N LYS A 139 6.83 -3.24 -0.19
CA LYS A 139 7.71 -4.27 0.33
C LYS A 139 8.12 -4.01 1.78
N ASN A 140 8.45 -2.76 2.12
CA ASN A 140 8.86 -2.38 3.48
C ASN A 140 7.70 -2.50 4.49
N ILE A 141 6.49 -2.07 4.12
CA ILE A 141 5.32 -2.16 5.01
C ILE A 141 4.93 -3.62 5.21
N SER A 142 5.04 -4.44 4.16
CA SER A 142 4.86 -5.89 4.23
C SER A 142 5.75 -6.48 5.32
N TYR A 143 7.08 -6.33 5.24
CA TYR A 143 8.01 -6.93 6.22
C TYR A 143 7.94 -6.35 7.63
N ARG A 144 7.51 -5.10 7.80
CA ARG A 144 7.53 -4.44 9.12
C ARG A 144 6.34 -4.85 9.99
N ARG A 145 5.27 -5.38 9.41
CA ARG A 145 4.00 -5.62 10.10
C ARG A 145 3.43 -7.04 9.92
N THR A 146 4.00 -7.89 9.06
CA THR A 146 3.86 -9.36 9.12
C THR A 146 5.01 -9.99 9.88
#